data_AF-A0A4S8IUZ1-F1
#
_entry.id   AF-A0A4S8IUZ1-F1
#
_cell.length_a   1.000
_cell.length_b   1.000
_cell.length_c   1.000
_cell.angle_alpha   90.00
_cell.angle_beta   90.00
_cell.angle_gamma   90.00
#
_symmetry.space_group_name_H-M   'P 1'
#
loop_
_entity.id
_entity.type
_entity.pdbx_description
1 polymer ?
#
loop_
_entity_poly.entity_id
_entity_poly.type
_entity_poly.pdbx_seq_one_letter_code
_entity_poly.pdbx_strand_id
1 'polypeptide(L)' 'MPIEQDKDLEVLPSNGEDLVEGPIRCLNCGISAKLTCHMRSGPEGRRTLCNACGIAWRKYD' A
#
# COMPACT_ATOMS: atom_id res chain seq x y z
N MET A 1 -39.22 16.52 14.90
CA MET A 1 -37.85 16.46 15.46
C MET A 1 -37.05 15.56 14.54
N PRO A 2 -36.21 16.10 13.64
CA PRO A 2 -35.35 15.26 12.83
C PRO A 2 -34.25 14.67 13.71
N ILE A 3 -34.02 13.38 13.54
CA ILE A 3 -33.04 12.59 14.29
C ILE A 3 -31.69 12.87 13.62
N GLU A 4 -30.92 13.80 14.16
CA GLU A 4 -29.54 14.02 13.71
C GLU A 4 -28.66 12.96 14.37
N GLN A 5 -28.47 11.86 13.67
CA GLN A 5 -27.43 10.88 14.00
C GLN A 5 -26.10 11.49 13.62
N ASP A 6 -25.50 12.13 14.63
CA ASP A 6 -24.13 12.61 14.63
C ASP A 6 -23.19 11.53 14.08
N LYS A 7 -22.60 11.86 12.94
CA LYS A 7 -21.83 11.00 12.05
C LYS A 7 -20.34 11.16 12.40
N ASP A 8 -19.99 10.85 13.64
CA ASP A 8 -18.61 10.88 14.11
C ASP A 8 -17.95 9.51 13.97
N LEU A 9 -17.86 9.01 12.74
CA LEU A 9 -16.96 7.91 12.41
C LEU A 9 -16.26 8.20 11.10
N GLU A 10 -15.07 8.79 11.21
CA GLU A 10 -13.86 8.31 10.53
C GLU A 10 -12.65 9.08 11.08
N VAL A 11 -12.06 8.51 12.13
CA VAL A 11 -10.67 8.79 12.48
C VAL A 11 -9.83 8.33 11.29
N LEU A 12 -9.48 9.26 10.39
CA LEU A 12 -8.44 9.02 9.39
C LEU A 12 -7.14 8.74 10.16
N PRO A 13 -6.56 7.53 10.08
CA PRO A 13 -5.22 7.34 10.59
C PRO A 13 -4.27 8.12 9.70
N SER A 14 -3.68 9.19 10.24
CA SER A 14 -2.57 9.94 9.63
C SER A 14 -1.39 9.02 9.36
N ASN A 15 -1.43 8.29 8.24
CA ASN A 15 -0.36 7.39 7.81
C ASN A 15 -0.03 7.65 6.34
N GLY A 16 0.36 8.89 6.03
CA GLY A 16 1.07 9.31 4.80
C GLY A 16 0.91 8.36 3.62
N GLU A 17 -0.32 8.14 3.18
CA GLU A 17 -0.61 7.28 2.06
C GLU A 17 -0.56 8.17 0.82
N ASP A 18 0.51 7.97 0.05
CA ASP A 18 0.66 8.48 -1.30
C ASP A 18 -0.68 8.35 -2.02
N LEU A 19 -1.22 9.49 -2.46
CA LEU A 19 -2.52 9.70 -3.10
C LEU A 19 -2.62 9.02 -4.48
N VAL A 20 -2.28 7.75 -4.58
CA VAL A 20 -2.49 6.92 -5.76
C VAL A 20 -3.85 6.24 -5.59
N GLU A 21 -4.86 6.84 -6.19
CA GLU A 21 -6.24 6.34 -6.36
C GLU A 21 -6.26 5.01 -7.15
N GLY A 22 -5.66 3.96 -6.58
CA GLY A 22 -5.54 2.66 -7.23
C GLY A 22 -4.82 1.62 -6.35
N PRO A 23 -5.12 0.33 -6.52
CA PRO A 23 -4.43 -0.71 -5.78
C PRO A 23 -2.94 -0.70 -6.15
N ILE A 24 -2.07 -0.45 -5.18
CA ILE A 24 -0.61 -0.51 -5.33
C ILE A 24 -0.22 -1.84 -5.98
N ARG A 25 0.75 -1.82 -6.90
CA ARG A 25 1.25 -3.00 -7.62
C ARG A 25 2.75 -3.10 -7.53
N CYS A 26 3.26 -4.33 -7.58
CA CYS A 26 4.69 -4.57 -7.74
C CYS A 26 5.18 -3.99 -9.07
N LEU A 27 6.21 -3.14 -9.06
CA LEU A 27 6.79 -2.57 -10.27
C LEU A 27 7.51 -3.60 -11.15
N ASN A 28 7.95 -4.72 -10.57
CA ASN A 28 8.65 -5.77 -11.31
C ASN A 28 7.70 -6.76 -12.01
N CYS A 29 6.61 -7.16 -11.37
CA CYS A 29 5.73 -8.23 -11.88
C CYS A 29 4.23 -7.90 -11.88
N GLY A 30 3.82 -6.69 -11.51
CA GLY A 30 2.45 -6.19 -11.70
C GLY A 30 1.37 -6.73 -10.76
N ILE A 31 1.70 -7.71 -9.91
CA ILE A 31 0.79 -8.23 -8.88
C ILE A 31 0.35 -7.10 -7.95
N SER A 32 -0.95 -7.05 -7.68
CA SER A 32 -1.53 -6.13 -6.70
C SER A 32 -1.04 -6.43 -5.28
N ALA A 33 -0.87 -5.38 -4.48
CA ALA A 33 -0.65 -5.43 -3.05
C ALA A 33 -1.68 -6.31 -2.32
N LYS A 34 -2.90 -6.43 -2.84
CA LYS A 34 -3.96 -7.31 -2.28
C LYS A 34 -3.66 -8.79 -2.42
N LEU A 35 -2.81 -9.19 -3.36
CA LEU A 35 -2.46 -10.59 -3.65
C LEU A 35 -1.10 -11.00 -3.09
N THR A 36 -0.37 -10.08 -2.46
CA THR A 36 0.93 -10.35 -1.80
C THR A 36 0.80 -10.09 -0.31
N CYS A 37 1.39 -10.97 0.51
CA CYS A 37 1.34 -10.80 1.97
C CYS A 37 2.09 -9.54 2.45
N HIS A 38 3.03 -9.03 1.65
CA HIS A 38 3.81 -7.86 1.98
C HIS A 38 4.31 -7.13 0.73
N MET A 39 4.43 -5.81 0.84
CA MET A 39 5.07 -4.93 -0.13
C MET A 39 6.39 -4.43 0.46
N ARG A 40 7.49 -4.69 -0.23
CA ARG A 40 8.85 -4.33 0.15
C ARG A 40 9.29 -3.06 -0.57
N SER A 41 10.29 -2.40 0.00
CA SER A 41 10.99 -1.31 -0.68
C SER A 41 11.87 -1.86 -1.79
N GLY A 42 11.90 -1.14 -2.90
CA GLY A 42 12.82 -1.33 -4.02
C GLY A 42 13.64 -0.06 -4.24
N PRO A 43 14.36 0.04 -5.37
CA PRO A 43 15.19 1.20 -5.68
C PRO A 43 14.37 2.48 -5.86
N GLU A 44 13.14 2.34 -6.38
CA GLU A 44 12.18 3.44 -6.58
C GLU A 44 11.49 3.88 -5.26
N GLY A 45 11.87 3.29 -4.13
CA GLY A 45 11.37 3.69 -2.82
C GLY A 45 10.48 2.66 -2.13
N ARG A 46 9.69 3.13 -1.17
CA ARG A 46 8.94 2.28 -0.24
C ARG A 46 7.75 1.60 -0.94
N ARG A 47 7.48 0.34 -0.57
CA ARG A 47 6.30 -0.43 -1.03
C ARG A 47 6.18 -0.54 -2.57
N THR A 48 7.29 -0.66 -3.28
CA THR A 48 7.32 -0.75 -4.75
C THR A 48 7.42 -2.18 -5.29
N LEU A 49 7.82 -3.15 -4.46
CA LEU A 49 7.99 -4.55 -4.86
C LEU A 49 7.12 -5.49 -4.02
N CYS A 50 6.62 -6.59 -4.59
CA CYS A 50 5.96 -7.63 -3.80
C CYS A 50 6.97 -8.38 -2.92
N ASN A 51 6.48 -9.27 -2.06
CA ASN A 51 7.34 -10.01 -1.13
C ASN A 51 8.44 -10.81 -1.85
N ALA A 52 8.10 -11.52 -2.93
CA ALA A 52 9.05 -12.33 -3.68
C ALA A 52 10.09 -11.46 -4.41
N CYS A 53 9.65 -10.45 -5.16
CA CYS A 53 10.55 -9.57 -5.91
C CYS A 53 11.46 -8.76 -5.00
N GLY A 54 10.95 -8.27 -3.86
CA GLY A 54 11.78 -7.52 -2.91
C GLY A 54 12.81 -8.37 -2.16
N ILE A 55 12.54 -9.67 -1.93
CA ILE A 55 13.56 -10.59 -1.39
C ILE A 55 14.64 -10.84 -2.43
N ALA A 56 14.26 -11.05 -3.69
CA ALA A 56 15.22 -11.22 -4.78
C ALA A 56 16.09 -9.97 -4.93
N TRP A 57 15.49 -8.79 -4.91
CA TRP A 57 16.21 -7.51 -5.01
C TRP A 57 17.31 -7.37 -3.94
N ARG A 58 17.00 -7.63 -2.66
CA ARG A 58 17.97 -7.52 -1.55
C ARG A 58 19.11 -8.54 -1.58
N LYS A 59 19.12 -9.49 -2.51
CA LYS A 59 20.23 -10.44 -2.68
C LYS A 59 21.28 -9.96 -3.68
N TYR A 60 20.94 -8.96 -4.50
CA TYR A 60 21.79 -8.48 -5.58
C TYR A 60 22.20 -7.00 -5.42
N ASP A 61 21.63 -6.31 -4.43
CA ASP A 61 22.06 -5.00 -3.92
C ASP A 61 23.15 -5.22 -2.85
#